data_AF-A0A9K3GR01-F1
#
_entry.id   AF-A0A9K3GR01-F1
#
_cell.length_a   1.000
_cell.length_b   1.000
_cell.length_c   1.000
_cell.angle_alpha   90.00
_cell.angle_beta   90.00
_cell.angle_gamma   90.00
#
_symmetry.space_group_name_H-M   'P 1'
#
loop_
_entity.id
_entity.type
_entity.pdbx_description
1 polymer ?
#
loop_
_entity_poly.entity_id
_entity_poly.type
_entity_poly.pdbx_seq_one_letter_code
_entity_poly.pdbx_strand_id
1 'polypeptide(L)' 'KEWITPDDLLPKLPDASTLKPYPQRLNMTLRGHTHPITCVSFSLDGSFLATGSSDGTL' A
#
# COMPACT_ATOMS: atom_id res chain seq x y z
N LYS A 1 42.14 9.39 8.65
CA LYS A 1 40.88 8.85 9.22
C LYS A 1 39.85 9.13 8.14
N GLU A 2 39.45 8.11 7.38
CA GLU A 2 38.51 8.33 6.28
C GLU A 2 37.17 8.75 6.86
N TRP A 3 36.65 9.87 6.36
CA TRP A 3 35.38 10.42 6.78
C TRP A 3 34.27 9.60 6.12
N ILE A 4 33.38 9.03 6.94
CA ILE A 4 32.17 8.35 6.47
C ILE A 4 31.23 9.40 5.89
N THR A 5 30.84 9.20 4.63
CA THR A 5 29.83 10.05 4.01
C THR A 5 28.45 9.61 4.49
N PRO A 6 27.45 10.52 4.54
CA PRO A 6 26.08 10.14 4.87
C PRO A 6 25.53 9.01 3.97
N ASP A 7 25.99 8.92 2.72
CA ASP A 7 25.60 7.89 1.76
C ASP A 7 26.11 6.49 2.14
N ASP A 8 27.25 6.39 2.84
CA ASP A 8 27.79 5.10 3.32
C ASP A 8 26.92 4.50 4.45
N LEU A 9 26.03 5.29 5.05
CA LEU A 9 25.06 4.84 6.05
C LEU A 9 23.81 4.23 5.42
N LEU A 10 23.62 4.40 4.12
CA LEU A 10 22.44 3.90 3.42
C LEU A 10 22.59 2.41 3.10
N PRO A 11 21.54 1.59 3.32
CA PRO A 11 21.56 0.20 2.90
C PRO A 11 21.58 0.12 1.36
N LYS A 12 22.30 -0.87 0.83
CA LYS A 12 22.28 -1.17 -0.60
C LYS A 12 20.95 -1.81 -0.98
N LEU A 13 20.00 -0.97 -1.42
CA LEU A 13 18.70 -1.39 -1.94
C LEU A 13 18.72 -1.43 -3.48
N PRO A 14 17.94 -2.32 -4.11
CA PRO A 14 17.78 -2.28 -5.56
C PRO A 14 17.10 -0.98 -5.99
N ASP A 15 17.40 -0.53 -7.20
CA ASP A 15 16.73 0.63 -7.77
C ASP A 15 15.23 0.31 -7.99
N ALA A 16 14.36 1.23 -7.59
CA ALA A 16 12.91 1.05 -7.62
C ALA A 16 12.38 0.78 -9.04
N SER A 17 13.10 1.24 -10.06
CA SER A 17 12.76 1.01 -11.47
C SER A 17 12.75 -0.48 -11.85
N THR A 18 13.58 -1.29 -11.17
CA THR A 18 13.70 -2.74 -11.41
C THR A 18 12.52 -3.55 -10.84
N LEU A 19 11.72 -2.95 -9.95
CA LEU A 19 10.58 -3.59 -9.29
C LEU A 19 9.23 -3.31 -9.97
N LYS A 20 9.24 -2.78 -11.20
CA LYS A 20 8.02 -2.53 -11.97
C LYS A 20 7.36 -3.84 -12.43
N PRO A 21 6.01 -3.90 -12.53
CA PRO A 21 5.06 -2.80 -12.31
C PRO A 21 4.60 -2.64 -10.86
N TYR A 22 4.35 -1.39 -10.46
CA TYR A 22 3.70 -1.03 -9.20
C TYR A 22 2.67 0.08 -9.44
N PRO A 23 1.61 0.17 -8.62
CA PRO A 23 0.56 1.18 -8.79
C PRO A 23 1.14 2.61 -8.73
N GLN A 24 0.81 3.44 -9.72
CA GLN A 24 1.31 4.82 -9.83
C GLN A 24 0.30 5.87 -9.34
N ARG A 25 -0.99 5.51 -9.25
CA ARG A 25 -2.07 6.43 -8.93
C ARG A 25 -3.26 5.69 -8.32
N LEU A 26 -4.00 6.38 -7.47
CA LEU A 26 -5.33 5.97 -7.01
C LEU A 26 -6.29 5.89 -8.21
N ASN A 27 -6.89 4.72 -8.43
CA ASN A 27 -7.81 4.50 -9.56
C ASN A 27 -9.28 4.70 -9.18
N MET A 28 -9.67 4.35 -7.95
CA MET A 28 -11.07 4.39 -7.50
C MET A 28 -11.16 4.74 -6.01
N THR A 29 -12.24 5.40 -5.61
CA THR A 29 -12.59 5.65 -4.22
C THR A 29 -13.98 5.08 -3.95
N LEU A 30 -14.05 4.08 -3.08
CA LEU A 30 -15.31 3.48 -2.62
C LEU A 30 -15.81 4.30 -1.43
N ARG A 31 -16.95 4.99 -1.60
CA ARG A 31 -17.57 5.82 -0.56
C ARG A 31 -18.80 5.10 -0.03
N GLY A 32 -19.00 5.11 1.28
CA GLY A 32 -20.19 4.52 1.90
C GLY A 32 -20.07 4.45 3.42
N HIS A 33 -18.95 3.93 3.93
CA HIS A 33 -18.72 3.84 5.37
C HIS A 33 -18.71 5.21 6.05
N THR A 34 -19.32 5.27 7.22
CA THR A 34 -19.41 6.47 8.06
C THR A 34 -18.32 6.52 9.13
N HIS A 35 -17.67 5.38 9.36
CA HIS A 35 -16.58 5.22 10.32
C HIS A 35 -15.33 4.62 9.62
N PRO A 36 -14.16 4.59 10.29
CA PRO A 36 -12.94 4.02 9.71
C PRO A 36 -13.10 2.55 9.33
N ILE A 37 -12.57 2.22 8.15
CA ILE A 37 -12.40 0.84 7.69
C ILE A 37 -11.24 0.22 8.46
N THR A 38 -11.48 -0.95 9.05
CA THR A 38 -10.51 -1.67 9.87
C THR A 38 -9.90 -2.87 9.14
N CYS A 39 -10.61 -3.42 8.15
CA CYS A 39 -10.15 -4.56 7.36
C CYS A 39 -10.67 -4.50 5.92
N VAL A 40 -9.96 -5.20 5.02
CA VAL A 40 -10.32 -5.40 3.62
C VAL A 40 -9.93 -6.81 3.18
N SER A 41 -10.71 -7.41 2.28
CA SER A 41 -10.40 -8.72 1.69
C SER A 41 -10.86 -8.80 0.24
N PHE A 42 -9.99 -9.33 -0.63
CA PHE A 42 -10.32 -9.58 -2.02
C PHE A 42 -10.82 -11.02 -2.21
N SER A 43 -11.72 -11.22 -3.18
CA SER A 43 -12.01 -12.56 -3.68
C SER A 43 -10.83 -13.08 -4.52
N LEU A 44 -10.66 -14.39 -4.56
CA LEU A 44 -9.53 -15.02 -5.26
C LEU A 44 -9.54 -14.73 -6.77
N ASP A 45 -10.73 -14.60 -7.36
CA ASP A 45 -10.95 -14.25 -8.75
C ASP A 45 -10.86 -12.74 -9.03
N GLY A 46 -10.73 -11.90 -8.00
CA GLY A 46 -10.62 -10.45 -8.12
C GLY A 46 -11.93 -9.73 -8.45
N SER A 47 -13.06 -10.45 -8.50
CA SER A 47 -14.38 -9.89 -8.84
C SER A 47 -14.98 -9.06 -7.70
N PHE A 48 -14.59 -9.33 -6.45
CA PHE A 48 -15.16 -8.70 -5.27
C PHE A 48 -14.10 -8.20 -4.29
N LEU A 49 -14.46 -7.12 -3.59
CA LEU A 49 -13.74 -6.57 -2.46
C LEU A 49 -14.73 -6.42 -1.30
N ALA A 50 -14.45 -7.08 -0.19
CA ALA A 50 -15.18 -6.90 1.06
C ALA A 50 -14.44 -5.88 1.94
N THR A 51 -15.20 -4.98 2.53
CA THR A 51 -14.73 -3.97 3.50
C THR A 51 -15.32 -4.28 4.88
N GLY A 52 -14.67 -3.83 5.94
CA GLY A 52 -15.24 -3.93 7.29
C GLY A 52 -14.95 -2.66 8.08
N SER A 53 -16.00 -2.03 8.59
CA SER A 53 -15.94 -0.73 9.26
C SER A 53 -16.43 -0.81 10.70
N SER A 54 -15.93 0.10 11.54
CA SER A 54 -16.41 0.26 12.92
C SER A 54 -17.85 0.81 13.02
N ASP A 55 -18.48 1.17 11.89
CA ASP A 55 -19.90 1.55 11.83
C ASP A 55 -20.86 0.35 11.92
N GLY A 56 -20.32 -0.88 12.01
CA GLY A 56 -21.12 -2.10 12.08
C GLY A 56 -21.58 -2.61 10.71
N THR A 57 -21.04 -2.06 9.62
CA THR A 57 -21.33 -2.51 8.25
C THR A 57 -20.11 -3.16 7.58
N LEU A 58 -20.40 -4.08 6.66
CA LEU A 58 -19.45 -4.67 5.71
C LEU A 58 -19.58 -3.97 4.35
#